data_AF-W0V0D7-F1
#
_entry.id   AF-W0V0D7-F1
#
_cell.length_a   1.000
_cell.length_b   1.000
_cell.length_c   1.000
_cell.angle_alpha   90.00
_cell.angle_beta   90.00
_cell.angle_gamma   90.00
#
_symmetry.space_group_name_H-M   'P 1'
#
loop_
_entity.id
_entity.type
_entity.pdbx_description
1 polymer ?
#
loop_
_entity_poly.entity_id
_entity_poly.type
_entity_poly.pdbx_seq_one_letter_code
_entity_poly.pdbx_strand_id
1 'polypeptide(L)'
;MIIRATLRNARPDEALEAELELAIGLVWGHLQARQFDQAYQLAKGCLLLWPKQRHLNAMAAYAQLEAGFEIPAPALKALHADGADAGWSAIMLRRAGNA
;
A
#
# COMPACT_ATOMS: atom_id res chain seq x y z
N MET A 1 8.33 6.99 23.45
CA MET A 1 7.17 6.65 24.33
C MET A 1 6.20 7.84 24.42
N ILE A 2 5.77 8.42 23.28
CA ILE A 2 4.91 9.62 23.25
C ILE A 2 3.56 9.35 22.54
N ILE A 3 3.51 8.37 21.64
CA ILE A 3 2.32 8.08 20.81
C ILE A 3 1.13 7.51 21.64
N ARG A 4 1.40 6.90 22.79
CA ARG A 4 0.39 6.13 23.56
C ARG A 4 -0.58 7.00 24.39
N ALA A 5 -0.30 8.29 24.56
CA ALA A 5 -1.12 9.19 25.37
C ALA A 5 -2.19 9.93 24.55
N THR A 6 -1.92 10.24 23.28
CA THR A 6 -2.79 11.03 22.41
C THR A 6 -3.99 10.26 21.85
N LEU A 7 -3.83 8.98 21.54
CA LEU A 7 -4.93 8.15 21.01
C LEU A 7 -6.06 7.90 22.03
N ARG A 8 -5.80 8.09 23.32
CA ARG A 8 -6.77 7.77 24.39
C ARG A 8 -7.98 8.71 24.44
N ASN A 9 -7.84 9.92 23.91
CA ASN A 9 -8.87 10.96 23.87
C ASN A 9 -9.27 11.37 22.45
N ALA A 10 -8.74 10.69 21.42
CA ALA A 10 -9.06 11.00 20.03
C ALA A 10 -10.49 10.56 19.71
N ARG A 11 -11.18 11.30 18.84
CA ARG A 11 -12.45 10.83 18.29
C ARG A 11 -12.18 9.52 17.51
N PRO A 12 -13.10 8.54 17.51
CA PRO A 12 -12.88 7.25 16.85
C PRO A 12 -12.36 7.37 15.41
N ASP A 13 -12.83 8.36 14.66
CA ASP A 13 -12.41 8.62 13.28
C ASP A 13 -10.96 9.11 13.18
N GLU A 14 -10.49 9.91 14.14
CA GLU A 14 -9.10 10.41 14.20
C GLU A 14 -8.12 9.31 14.59
N ALA A 15 -8.55 8.41 15.49
CA ALA A 15 -7.76 7.23 15.84
C ALA A 15 -7.61 6.30 14.63
N LEU A 16 -8.68 6.10 13.86
CA LEU A 16 -8.66 5.27 12.66
C LEU A 16 -7.77 5.86 11.54
N GLU A 17 -7.73 7.19 11.40
CA GLU A 17 -6.83 7.87 10.45
C GLU A 17 -5.36 7.74 10.87
N ALA A 18 -5.06 7.89 12.17
CA ALA A 18 -3.71 7.70 12.69
C ALA A 18 -3.23 6.24 12.57
N GLU A 19 -4.12 5.27 12.77
CA GLU A 19 -3.83 3.86 12.53
C GLU A 19 -3.60 3.56 11.05
N LEU A 20 -4.34 4.22 10.15
CA LEU A 20 -4.11 4.12 8.71
C LEU A 20 -2.73 4.67 8.32
N GLU A 21 -2.33 5.84 8.83
CA GLU A 21 -1.02 6.42 8.55
C GLU A 21 0.11 5.48 9.02
N LEU A 22 -0.03 4.90 10.22
CA LEU A 22 0.91 3.90 10.75
C LEU A 22 0.96 2.65 9.87
N ALA A 23 -0.19 2.14 9.42
CA ALA A 23 -0.26 0.98 8.54
C ALA A 23 0.45 1.24 7.21
N ILE A 24 0.22 2.39 6.59
CA ILE A 24 0.91 2.82 5.35
C ILE A 24 2.43 2.89 5.59
N GLY A 25 2.86 3.53 6.69
CA GLY A 25 4.27 3.66 7.04
C GLY A 25 4.95 2.31 7.27
N LEU A 26 4.26 1.34 7.88
CA LEU A 26 4.79 0.01 8.11
C LEU A 26 4.95 -0.79 6.82
N VAL A 27 3.92 -0.78 5.95
CA VAL A 27 3.99 -1.39 4.62
C VAL A 27 5.15 -0.79 3.83
N TRP A 28 5.29 0.53 3.85
CA TRP A 28 6.41 1.23 3.23
C TRP A 28 7.77 0.77 3.77
N GLY A 29 7.89 0.60 5.08
CA GLY A 29 9.10 0.08 5.72
C GLY A 29 9.50 -1.31 5.20
N HIS A 30 8.54 -2.22 5.06
CA HIS A 30 8.79 -3.55 4.49
C HIS A 30 9.23 -3.47 3.01
N LEU A 31 8.62 -2.59 2.21
CA LEU A 31 9.01 -2.36 0.83
C LEU A 31 10.46 -1.86 0.72
N GLN A 32 10.84 -0.86 1.53
CA GLN A 32 12.21 -0.33 1.55
C GLN A 32 13.23 -1.37 2.02
N ALA A 33 12.83 -2.27 2.92
CA ALA A 33 13.64 -3.41 3.34
C ALA A 33 13.67 -4.58 2.34
N ARG A 34 13.04 -4.44 1.16
CA ARG A 34 12.88 -5.49 0.13
C ARG A 34 12.17 -6.75 0.63
N GLN A 35 11.36 -6.63 1.66
CA GLN A 35 10.54 -7.71 2.23
C GLN A 35 9.19 -7.76 1.50
N PHE A 36 9.22 -8.10 0.21
CA PHE A 36 8.07 -7.95 -0.68
C PHE A 36 6.90 -8.87 -0.33
N ASP A 37 7.15 -10.13 0.03
CA ASP A 37 6.08 -11.02 0.47
C ASP A 37 5.38 -10.51 1.74
N GLN A 38 6.16 -10.04 2.71
CA GLN A 38 5.63 -9.48 3.96
C GLN A 38 4.87 -8.19 3.70
N ALA A 39 5.41 -7.31 2.84
CA ALA A 39 4.73 -6.08 2.42
C ALA A 39 3.40 -6.37 1.73
N TYR A 40 3.36 -7.38 0.86
CA TYR A 40 2.15 -7.81 0.17
C TYR A 40 1.09 -8.30 1.16
N GLN A 41 1.46 -9.23 2.04
CA GLN A 41 0.52 -9.80 3.01
C GLN A 41 0.02 -8.73 3.98
N LEU A 42 0.90 -7.85 4.45
CA LEU A 42 0.53 -6.75 5.33
C LEU A 42 -0.44 -5.79 4.63
N ALA A 43 -0.13 -5.34 3.41
CA ALA A 43 -0.99 -4.43 2.66
C ALA A 43 -2.37 -5.04 2.38
N LYS A 44 -2.42 -6.34 2.04
CA LYS A 44 -3.69 -7.09 1.87
C LYS A 44 -4.49 -7.17 3.17
N GLY A 45 -3.82 -7.38 4.31
CA GLY A 45 -4.46 -7.34 5.62
C GLY A 45 -5.05 -5.95 5.93
N CYS A 46 -4.30 -4.88 5.70
CA CYS A 46 -4.77 -3.51 5.90
C CYS A 46 -5.97 -3.18 4.99
N LEU A 47 -6.01 -3.69 3.76
CA LEU A 47 -7.14 -3.50 2.83
C LEU A 47 -8.44 -4.16 3.30
N LEU A 48 -8.40 -5.10 4.26
CA LEU A 48 -9.63 -5.61 4.88
C LEU A 48 -10.29 -4.56 5.79
N LEU A 49 -9.49 -3.66 6.37
CA LEU A 49 -9.96 -2.56 7.23
C LEU A 49 -10.24 -1.29 6.43
N TRP A 50 -9.43 -1.01 5.40
CA TRP A 50 -9.60 0.15 4.52
C TRP A 50 -9.67 -0.25 3.03
N PRO A 51 -10.78 -0.86 2.57
CA PRO A 51 -10.87 -1.46 1.22
C PRO A 51 -10.67 -0.48 0.06
N LYS A 52 -10.99 0.79 0.28
CA LYS A 52 -10.91 1.84 -0.74
C LYS A 52 -9.62 2.66 -0.67
N GLN A 53 -8.65 2.26 0.16
CA GLN A 53 -7.41 3.01 0.30
C GLN A 53 -6.47 2.74 -0.87
N ARG A 54 -6.35 3.74 -1.75
CA ARG A 54 -5.49 3.79 -2.92
C ARG A 54 -4.01 3.51 -2.63
N HIS A 55 -3.41 4.08 -1.58
CA HIS A 55 -1.99 3.84 -1.30
C HIS A 55 -1.74 2.37 -0.92
N LEU A 56 -2.60 1.77 -0.10
CA LEU A 56 -2.47 0.35 0.26
C LEU A 56 -2.67 -0.56 -0.95
N ASN A 57 -3.61 -0.24 -1.84
CA ASN A 57 -3.78 -0.96 -3.10
C ASN A 57 -2.54 -0.87 -4.00
N ALA A 58 -1.96 0.32 -4.15
CA ALA A 58 -0.74 0.53 -4.92
C ALA A 58 0.45 -0.21 -4.31
N MET A 59 0.65 -0.13 -3.00
CA MET A 59 1.73 -0.84 -2.31
C MET A 59 1.59 -2.36 -2.41
N ALA A 60 0.37 -2.90 -2.31
CA ALA A 60 0.11 -4.33 -2.50
C ALA A 60 0.47 -4.78 -3.92
N ALA A 61 0.05 -4.02 -4.94
CA ALA A 61 0.39 -4.34 -6.32
C ALA A 61 1.90 -4.24 -6.57
N TYR A 62 2.58 -3.25 -5.99
CA TYR A 62 4.04 -3.15 -6.10
C TYR A 62 4.73 -4.36 -5.49
N ALA A 63 4.37 -4.70 -4.26
CA ALA A 63 4.92 -5.84 -3.55
C ALA A 63 4.70 -7.16 -4.31
N GLN A 64 3.50 -7.35 -4.88
CA GLN A 64 3.17 -8.53 -5.69
C GLN A 64 4.08 -8.65 -6.93
N LEU A 65 4.32 -7.53 -7.63
CA LEU A 65 5.19 -7.50 -8.80
C LEU A 65 6.63 -7.84 -8.44
N GLU A 66 7.15 -7.23 -7.36
CA GLU A 66 8.53 -7.46 -6.89
C GLU A 66 8.76 -8.86 -6.32
N ALA A 67 7.71 -9.49 -5.78
CA ALA A 67 7.72 -10.90 -5.36
C ALA A 67 7.70 -11.87 -6.56
N GLY A 68 7.62 -11.37 -7.79
CA GLY A 68 7.66 -12.18 -9.01
C GLY A 68 6.31 -12.78 -9.42
N PHE A 69 5.21 -12.34 -8.81
CA PHE A 69 3.87 -12.75 -9.24
C PHE A 69 3.43 -11.94 -10.46
N GLU A 70 2.79 -12.62 -11.42
CA GLU A 70 2.18 -11.94 -12.55
C GLU A 70 1.00 -11.07 -12.09
N ILE A 71 0.98 -9.81 -12.55
CA ILE A 71 -0.16 -8.92 -12.35
C ILE A 71 -0.88 -8.79 -13.70
N PRO A 72 -2.17 -9.15 -13.77
CA PRO A 72 -2.94 -9.00 -15.00
C PRO A 72 -2.92 -7.54 -15.47
N ALA A 73 -2.67 -7.31 -16.76
CA ALA A 73 -2.64 -5.98 -17.36
C ALA A 73 -3.89 -5.11 -17.06
N PRO A 74 -5.12 -5.65 -16.96
CA PRO A 74 -6.30 -4.87 -16.52
C PRO A 74 -6.17 -4.32 -15.09
N ALA A 75 -5.56 -5.07 -14.18
CA ALA A 75 -5.36 -4.64 -12.79
C ALA A 75 -4.34 -3.50 -12.70
N LEU A 76 -3.24 -3.61 -13.45
CA LEU A 76 -2.24 -2.52 -13.61
C LEU A 76 -2.87 -1.23 -14.16
N LYS A 77 -3.74 -1.35 -15.16
CA LYS A 77 -4.45 -0.19 -15.74
C LYS A 77 -5.42 0.45 -14.74
N ALA A 78 -6.12 -0.35 -13.94
CA ALA A 78 -7.01 0.16 -12.89
C ALA A 78 -6.22 0.93 -11.81
N LEU A 79 -5.05 0.41 -11.41
CA LEU A 79 -4.14 1.07 -10.47
C LEU A 79 -3.61 2.41 -10.99
N HIS A 80 -3.31 2.49 -12.29
CA HIS A 80 -2.90 3.75 -12.94
C HIS A 80 -4.07 4.75 -13.01
N ALA A 81 -5.28 4.28 -13.34
CA ALA A 81 -6.47 5.12 -13.44
C ALA A 81 -6.95 5.66 -12.08
N ASP A 82 -6.72 4.93 -10.98
CA ASP A 82 -7.09 5.34 -9.63
C ASP A 82 -6.17 6.42 -9.01
N GLY A 83 -5.20 6.93 -9.77
CA GLY A 83 -4.36 8.05 -9.37
C GLY A 83 -3.24 7.66 -8.41
N ALA A 84 -2.73 6.41 -8.48
CA ALA A 84 -1.43 6.10 -7.91
C ALA A 84 -0.41 7.07 -8.52
N ASP A 85 0.22 7.87 -7.66
CA ASP A 85 1.17 8.94 -8.00
C ASP A 85 1.99 8.59 -9.25
N ALA A 86 2.03 9.48 -10.25
CA ALA A 86 2.43 9.17 -11.62
C ALA A 86 3.81 8.50 -11.73
N GLY A 87 4.70 8.73 -10.75
CA GLY A 87 5.98 8.03 -10.62
C GLY A 87 5.86 6.52 -10.35
N TRP A 88 4.90 6.09 -9.52
CA TRP A 88 4.71 4.69 -9.15
C TRP A 88 4.17 3.84 -10.30
N SER A 89 3.14 4.34 -10.97
CA SER A 89 2.51 3.62 -12.07
C SER A 89 3.42 3.50 -13.29
N ALA A 90 4.28 4.50 -13.55
CA ALA A 90 5.31 4.42 -14.59
C ALA A 90 6.37 3.34 -14.30
N ILE A 91 6.80 3.19 -13.04
CA ILE A 91 7.73 2.12 -12.63
C ILE A 91 7.10 0.74 -12.82
N MET A 92 5.85 0.58 -12.40
CA MET A 92 5.11 -0.69 -12.54
C MET A 92 4.91 -1.10 -14.00
N LEU A 93 4.50 -0.18 -14.88
CA LEU A 93 4.31 -0.46 -16.31
C LEU A 93 5.61 -0.88 -17.00
N ARG A 94 6.71 -0.19 -16.68
CA ARG A 94 8.05 -0.53 -17.20
C ARG A 94 8.49 -1.93 -16.77
N ARG A 95 8.22 -2.32 -15.53
CA ARG A 95 8.59 -3.63 -14.98
C ARG A 95 7.67 -4.76 -15.44
N ALA A 96 6.41 -4.47 -15.73
CA ALA A 96 5.45 -5.43 -16.27
C ALA A 96 5.64 -5.73 -17.78
N GLY A 97 6.64 -5.15 -18.44
CA GLY A 97 6.95 -5.40 -19.85
C GLY A 97 5.97 -4.75 -20.85
N ASN A 98 5.09 -3.85 -20.40
CA ASN A 98 4.10 -3.16 -21.23
C ASN A 98 4.50 -1.70 -21.49
N ALA A 99 5.68 -1.50 -22.09
CA ALA A 99 6.13 -0.20 -22.60
C ALA A 99 5.61 0.04 -24.03
#